data_AF-K0EKW2-F1
#
_entry.id   AF-K0EKW2-F1
#
_cell.length_a   1.000
_cell.length_b   1.000
_cell.length_c   1.000
_cell.angle_alpha   90.00
_cell.angle_beta   90.00
_cell.angle_gamma   90.00
#
_symmetry.space_group_name_H-M   'P 1'
#
loop_
_entity.id
_entity.type
_entity.pdbx_description
1 polymer ?
#
loop_
_entity_poly.entity_id
_entity_poly.type
_entity_poly.pdbx_seq_one_letter_code
_entity_poly.pdbx_strand_id
1 'polypeptide(L)'
;MSRRSNSTIRRILGIAGFAAVLVASGMSTANATPTPQYPLDGRLGTLWSSQPEPSRDKRDPDPALPYIDVPADYVYNPTLEPVARHDYCTSSFDQFGSANFAGPCARHDMCYDVVDARRAEGWREAGYGPCNAAFYQELLVNCRNAYSDIQSNAFSLCHRAASVYAYMTEATHWGQN
;
A
#
# COMPACT_ATOMS: atom_id res chain seq x y z
N MET A 1 23.28 1.44 57.26
CA MET A 1 21.87 1.87 57.05
C MET A 1 21.23 0.88 56.07
N SER A 2 20.21 0.14 56.55
CA SER A 2 19.68 -1.07 55.92
C SER A 2 18.82 -0.75 54.69
N ARG A 3 19.24 -1.22 53.51
CA ARG A 3 18.44 -1.24 52.27
C ARG A 3 17.80 -2.62 52.12
N ARG A 4 16.52 -2.76 52.49
CA ARG A 4 15.68 -3.90 52.09
C ARG A 4 14.30 -3.34 51.72
N SER A 5 14.10 -3.07 50.44
CA SER A 5 12.76 -2.85 49.88
C SER A 5 12.44 -4.10 49.06
N ASN A 6 11.61 -4.97 49.63
CA ASN A 6 11.03 -6.15 49.01
C ASN A 6 9.51 -6.06 49.22
N SER A 7 8.76 -6.58 48.24
CA SER A 7 7.29 -6.51 48.08
C SER A 7 6.83 -5.24 47.33
N THR A 8 5.93 -5.28 46.37
CA THR A 8 4.84 -6.23 46.14
C THR A 8 4.52 -6.27 44.65
N ILE A 9 4.59 -7.46 44.05
CA ILE A 9 4.05 -7.75 42.72
C ILE A 9 2.52 -7.74 42.85
N ARG A 10 1.85 -6.68 42.40
CA ARG A 10 0.39 -6.67 42.25
C ARG A 10 0.01 -7.05 40.83
N ARG A 11 -0.39 -8.31 40.67
CA ARG A 11 -1.16 -8.82 39.52
C ARG A 11 -2.58 -8.28 39.63
N ILE A 12 -3.02 -7.43 38.71
CA ILE A 12 -4.46 -7.21 38.47
C ILE A 12 -4.71 -7.50 36.99
N LEU A 13 -5.29 -8.67 36.75
CA LEU A 13 -6.00 -9.00 35.52
C LEU A 13 -7.18 -8.03 35.40
N GLY A 14 -7.18 -7.19 34.38
CA GLY A 14 -8.34 -6.45 33.92
C GLY A 14 -8.62 -6.83 32.48
N ILE A 15 -9.08 -8.07 32.24
CA ILE A 15 -9.61 -8.50 30.95
C ILE A 15 -11.08 -8.05 30.94
N ALA A 16 -11.35 -6.86 30.43
CA ALA A 16 -12.69 -6.33 30.29
C ALA A 16 -12.91 -5.81 28.88
N GLY A 17 -13.65 -6.59 28.08
CA GLY A 17 -14.51 -6.06 27.03
C GLY A 17 -13.82 -5.62 25.74
N PHE A 18 -13.39 -6.58 24.91
CA PHE A 18 -13.45 -6.36 23.46
C PHE A 18 -14.94 -6.41 23.06
N ALA A 19 -15.60 -5.25 23.04
CA ALA A 19 -16.88 -5.10 22.39
C ALA A 19 -16.64 -5.16 20.87
N ALA A 20 -16.96 -6.30 20.26
CA ALA A 20 -16.99 -6.45 18.82
C ALA A 20 -18.16 -5.62 18.25
N VAL A 21 -17.88 -4.37 17.89
CA VAL A 21 -18.83 -3.55 17.13
C VAL A 21 -18.82 -4.07 15.70
N LEU A 22 -19.89 -4.80 15.35
CA LEU A 22 -20.23 -5.15 13.99
C LEU A 22 -20.62 -3.87 13.23
N VAL A 23 -19.65 -3.20 12.61
CA VAL A 23 -19.96 -2.17 11.62
C VAL A 23 -20.28 -2.88 10.31
N ALA A 24 -21.57 -3.02 10.03
CA ALA A 24 -22.06 -3.34 8.69
C ALA A 24 -21.96 -2.07 7.83
N SER A 25 -20.77 -1.77 7.31
CA SER A 25 -20.60 -0.71 6.31
C SER A 25 -20.87 -1.31 4.92
N GLY A 26 -21.89 -0.74 4.27
CA GLY A 26 -22.26 -1.08 2.90
C GLY A 26 -21.08 -0.99 1.95
N MET A 27 -21.13 -1.87 0.94
CA MET A 27 -20.16 -1.98 -0.13
C MET A 27 -20.18 -0.69 -0.97
N SER A 28 -19.34 0.28 -0.63
CA SER A 28 -19.11 1.44 -1.47
C SER A 28 -18.08 1.05 -2.53
N THR A 29 -18.54 0.77 -3.75
CA THR A 29 -17.67 0.75 -4.93
C THR A 29 -17.27 2.20 -5.22
N ALA A 30 -16.26 2.70 -4.53
CA ALA A 30 -15.72 4.04 -4.79
C ALA A 30 -15.13 4.06 -6.20
N ASN A 31 -15.68 4.92 -7.06
CA ASN A 31 -15.11 5.25 -8.36
C ASN A 31 -13.79 6.01 -8.10
N ALA A 32 -12.66 5.32 -8.15
CA ALA A 32 -11.35 5.96 -8.20
C ALA A 32 -11.33 6.88 -9.44
N THR A 33 -11.21 8.18 -9.23
CA THR A 33 -10.99 9.12 -10.33
C THR A 33 -9.49 9.14 -10.58
N PRO A 34 -9.00 8.81 -11.78
CA PRO A 34 -7.57 8.82 -12.06
C PRO A 34 -6.98 10.20 -11.78
N THR A 35 -5.98 10.28 -10.90
CA THR A 35 -5.21 11.51 -10.69
C THR A 35 -4.46 11.90 -11.97
N PRO A 36 -4.28 13.21 -12.26
CA PRO A 36 -3.53 13.68 -13.41
C PRO A 36 -2.13 13.04 -13.51
N GLN A 37 -1.86 12.44 -14.65
CA GLN A 37 -0.70 11.60 -14.91
C GLN A 37 0.55 12.47 -15.17
N TYR A 38 1.65 12.23 -14.43
CA TYR A 38 2.95 12.79 -14.80
C TYR A 38 3.49 12.12 -16.07
N PRO A 39 4.26 12.83 -16.91
CA PRO A 39 4.83 12.27 -18.13
C PRO A 39 5.82 11.16 -17.77
N LEU A 40 5.37 9.91 -17.92
CA LEU A 40 6.24 8.74 -18.07
C LEU A 40 7.15 8.95 -19.29
N ASP A 41 8.36 8.37 -19.24
CA ASP A 41 9.22 8.18 -20.43
C ASP A 41 8.33 7.83 -21.63
N GLY A 42 8.47 8.55 -22.74
CA GLY A 42 7.66 8.34 -23.94
C GLY A 42 7.62 6.89 -24.43
N ARG A 43 8.64 6.05 -24.13
CA ARG A 43 8.61 4.61 -24.37
C ARG A 43 7.66 3.87 -23.43
N LEU A 44 7.64 4.19 -22.14
CA LEU A 44 6.62 3.66 -21.22
C LEU A 44 5.25 4.22 -21.59
N GLY A 45 5.15 5.51 -21.90
CA GLY A 45 3.91 6.18 -22.29
C GLY A 45 3.29 5.65 -23.58
N THR A 46 4.09 5.26 -24.58
CA THR A 46 3.60 4.67 -25.85
C THR A 46 3.25 3.19 -25.76
N LEU A 47 4.03 2.40 -25.02
CA LEU A 47 3.64 1.04 -24.64
C LEU A 47 2.32 1.05 -23.85
N TRP A 48 2.02 2.15 -23.17
CA TRP A 48 0.88 2.28 -22.27
C TRP A 48 -0.36 2.97 -22.84
N SER A 49 -0.22 3.98 -23.72
CA SER A 49 -1.37 4.63 -24.39
C SER A 49 -2.14 3.66 -25.30
N SER A 50 -1.57 2.49 -25.58
CA SER A 50 -2.23 1.38 -26.26
C SER A 50 -2.90 0.39 -25.30
N GLN A 51 -2.79 0.58 -23.98
CA GLN A 51 -3.55 -0.17 -23.01
C GLN A 51 -4.99 0.36 -23.00
N PRO A 52 -5.99 -0.52 -23.14
CA PRO A 52 -7.37 -0.10 -22.97
C PRO A 52 -7.51 0.58 -21.59
N GLU A 53 -8.23 1.71 -21.57
CA GLU A 53 -8.86 2.30 -20.38
C GLU A 53 -9.24 1.19 -19.39
N PRO A 54 -9.05 1.40 -18.06
CA PRO A 54 -9.11 0.36 -17.04
C PRO A 54 -10.31 -0.55 -17.26
N SER A 55 -10.07 -1.63 -18.00
CA SER A 55 -11.10 -2.60 -18.26
C SER A 55 -11.28 -3.27 -16.91
N ARG A 56 -12.47 -3.10 -16.34
CA ARG A 56 -12.89 -3.80 -15.14
C ARG A 56 -12.82 -5.33 -15.27
N ASP A 57 -12.39 -5.86 -16.41
CA ASP A 57 -11.62 -7.11 -16.50
C ASP A 57 -10.30 -6.99 -15.72
N LYS A 58 -10.42 -6.78 -14.41
CA LYS A 58 -9.42 -7.28 -13.46
C LYS A 58 -9.37 -8.76 -13.76
N ARG A 59 -8.31 -9.23 -14.42
CA ARG A 59 -8.05 -10.66 -14.45
C ARG A 59 -8.06 -11.09 -12.98
N ASP A 60 -8.96 -12.00 -12.64
CA ASP A 60 -8.98 -12.55 -11.29
C ASP A 60 -7.57 -13.05 -10.97
N PRO A 61 -7.01 -12.67 -9.81
CA PRO A 61 -5.68 -13.10 -9.43
C PRO A 61 -5.55 -14.60 -9.60
N ASP A 62 -4.43 -15.07 -10.14
CA ASP A 62 -4.16 -16.49 -10.20
C ASP A 62 -4.15 -17.03 -8.76
N PRO A 63 -5.12 -17.89 -8.36
CA PRO A 63 -5.24 -18.32 -6.97
C PRO A 63 -4.07 -19.22 -6.54
N ALA A 64 -3.26 -19.72 -7.48
CA ALA A 64 -2.07 -20.51 -7.18
C ALA A 64 -0.84 -19.64 -6.85
N LEU A 65 -0.89 -18.34 -7.13
CA LEU A 65 0.22 -17.41 -6.88
C LEU A 65 -0.13 -16.40 -5.78
N PRO A 66 0.87 -15.95 -4.99
CA PRO A 66 0.64 -14.88 -4.04
C PRO A 66 0.09 -13.64 -4.74
N TYR A 67 -0.85 -12.97 -4.08
CA TYR A 67 -1.44 -11.72 -4.54
C TYR A 67 -1.64 -10.81 -3.33
N ILE A 68 -1.25 -9.56 -3.50
CA ILE A 68 -1.40 -8.51 -2.51
C ILE A 68 -2.69 -7.78 -2.83
N ASP A 69 -3.72 -8.07 -2.03
CA ASP A 69 -5.01 -7.41 -2.15
C ASP A 69 -5.11 -6.16 -1.27
N VAL A 70 -6.09 -5.32 -1.56
CA VAL A 70 -6.46 -4.18 -0.72
C VAL A 70 -6.93 -4.73 0.63
N PRO A 71 -6.32 -4.31 1.75
CA PRO A 71 -6.77 -4.71 3.08
C PRO A 71 -8.23 -4.31 3.32
N ALA A 72 -9.01 -5.20 3.94
CA ALA A 72 -10.44 -4.98 4.15
C ALA A 72 -10.76 -3.77 5.04
N ASP A 73 -9.80 -3.33 5.85
CA ASP A 73 -9.86 -2.16 6.72
C ASP A 73 -9.28 -0.89 6.09
N TYR A 74 -8.79 -0.96 4.86
CA TYR A 74 -8.33 0.23 4.14
C TYR A 74 -9.51 1.13 3.77
N VAL A 75 -9.39 2.42 4.06
CA VAL A 75 -10.43 3.42 3.78
C VAL A 75 -9.94 4.35 2.69
N TYR A 76 -10.40 4.13 1.46
CA TYR A 76 -10.11 5.04 0.36
C TYR A 76 -10.73 6.42 0.60
N ASN A 77 -9.90 7.43 0.79
CA ASN A 77 -10.28 8.82 0.98
C ASN A 77 -9.21 9.76 0.39
N PRO A 78 -9.32 10.12 -0.90
CA PRO A 78 -8.34 10.98 -1.59
C PRO A 78 -8.39 12.45 -1.16
N THR A 79 -9.25 12.79 -0.20
CA THR A 79 -9.35 14.13 0.40
C THR A 79 -8.82 14.16 1.82
N LEU A 80 -8.31 13.03 2.33
CA LEU A 80 -7.70 12.95 3.65
C LEU A 80 -6.40 13.76 3.66
N GLU A 81 -6.14 14.43 4.79
CA GLU A 81 -4.84 15.03 5.06
C GLU A 81 -4.01 14.10 5.95
N PRO A 82 -2.69 13.95 5.70
CA PRO A 82 -1.95 14.59 4.61
C PRO A 82 -2.35 14.02 3.24
N VAL A 83 -2.41 14.88 2.22
CA VAL A 83 -2.62 14.44 0.82
C VAL A 83 -1.58 13.39 0.40
N ALA A 84 -1.89 12.61 -0.64
CA ALA A 84 -1.10 11.46 -1.05
C ALA A 84 -1.09 10.36 0.03
N ARG A 85 -2.26 10.10 0.61
CA ARG A 85 -2.53 8.99 1.52
C ARG A 85 -3.94 8.52 1.26
N HIS A 86 -4.16 7.22 1.44
CA HIS A 86 -5.49 6.63 1.33
C HIS A 86 -6.13 6.87 -0.04
N ASP A 87 -5.32 7.01 -1.09
CA ASP A 87 -5.76 7.42 -2.44
C ASP A 87 -5.28 6.50 -3.56
N TYR A 88 -4.64 5.38 -3.19
CA TYR A 88 -3.90 4.48 -4.06
C TYR A 88 -2.82 5.17 -4.91
N CYS A 89 -1.63 4.59 -4.84
CA CYS A 89 -0.53 4.75 -5.79
C CYS A 89 -0.28 6.21 -6.21
N THR A 90 -0.28 7.16 -5.26
CA THR A 90 -0.25 8.60 -5.56
C THR A 90 0.78 8.94 -6.63
N SER A 91 0.39 9.75 -7.62
CA SER A 91 1.22 10.18 -8.76
C SER A 91 1.70 9.04 -9.67
N SER A 92 1.09 7.87 -9.57
CA SER A 92 1.28 6.74 -10.46
C SER A 92 -0.08 6.08 -10.76
N PHE A 93 -0.08 4.94 -11.45
CA PHE A 93 -1.30 4.23 -11.79
C PHE A 93 -1.53 3.06 -10.84
N ASP A 94 -2.80 2.80 -10.53
CA ASP A 94 -3.22 1.66 -9.69
C ASP A 94 -3.04 0.29 -10.37
N GLN A 95 -2.50 0.24 -11.58
CA GLN A 95 -2.27 -1.01 -12.31
C GLN A 95 -1.18 -0.87 -13.39
N PHE A 96 -0.56 -2.00 -13.73
CA PHE A 96 0.23 -2.21 -14.94
C PHE A 96 -0.36 -3.37 -15.79
N GLY A 97 -1.07 -3.08 -16.89
CA GLY A 97 -1.78 -4.05 -17.69
C GLY A 97 -2.75 -4.87 -16.84
N SER A 98 -2.46 -6.15 -16.65
CA SER A 98 -3.23 -7.06 -15.79
C SER A 98 -2.75 -7.10 -14.33
N ALA A 99 -1.63 -6.46 -14.00
CA ALA A 99 -1.15 -6.36 -12.63
C ALA A 99 -1.87 -5.22 -11.91
N ASN A 100 -2.64 -5.54 -10.89
CA ASN A 100 -3.30 -4.54 -10.04
C ASN A 100 -2.37 -4.15 -8.89
N PHE A 101 -2.15 -2.85 -8.69
CA PHE A 101 -1.28 -2.27 -7.66
C PHE A 101 -2.03 -1.57 -6.53
N ALA A 102 -3.36 -1.47 -6.58
CA ALA A 102 -4.16 -0.88 -5.51
C ALA A 102 -3.90 -1.54 -4.14
N GLY A 103 -3.75 -2.87 -4.09
CA GLY A 103 -3.43 -3.60 -2.87
C GLY A 103 -2.08 -3.21 -2.25
N PRO A 104 -0.96 -3.34 -2.99
CA PRO A 104 0.34 -2.84 -2.58
C PRO A 104 0.32 -1.39 -2.10
N CYS A 105 -0.36 -0.50 -2.83
CA CYS A 105 -0.43 0.91 -2.47
C CYS A 105 -1.24 1.17 -1.19
N ALA A 106 -2.37 0.48 -1.00
CA ALA A 106 -3.13 0.59 0.25
C ALA A 106 -2.33 0.14 1.47
N ARG A 107 -1.56 -0.94 1.33
CA ARG A 107 -0.67 -1.40 2.41
C ARG A 107 0.45 -0.42 2.70
N HIS A 108 0.98 0.23 1.65
CA HIS A 108 1.98 1.29 1.79
C HIS A 108 1.44 2.48 2.58
N ASP A 109 0.25 2.98 2.22
CA ASP A 109 -0.46 4.05 2.93
C ASP A 109 -0.66 3.71 4.42
N MET A 110 -1.23 2.54 4.72
CA MET A 110 -1.45 2.15 6.12
C MET A 110 -0.14 1.92 6.88
N CYS A 111 0.93 1.49 6.21
CA CYS A 111 2.24 1.38 6.84
C CYS A 111 2.75 2.76 7.26
N TYR A 112 2.53 3.78 6.43
CA TYR A 112 2.84 5.16 6.78
C TYR A 112 2.02 5.66 7.98
N ASP A 113 0.73 5.36 8.05
CA ASP A 113 -0.09 5.70 9.22
C ASP A 113 0.49 5.10 10.51
N VAL A 114 0.93 3.83 10.46
CA VAL A 114 1.55 3.16 11.60
C VAL A 114 2.86 3.84 12.00
N VAL A 115 3.67 4.26 11.02
CA VAL A 115 4.91 5.01 11.30
C VAL A 115 4.60 6.35 11.95
N ASP A 116 3.61 7.09 11.45
CA ASP A 116 3.23 8.40 11.96
C ASP A 116 2.66 8.30 13.39
N ALA A 117 1.82 7.31 13.65
CA ALA A 117 1.31 7.01 14.99
C ALA A 117 2.45 6.70 15.98
N ARG A 118 3.41 5.85 15.58
CA ARG A 118 4.57 5.53 16.43
C ARG A 118 5.44 6.75 16.70
N ARG A 119 5.64 7.62 15.71
CA ARG A 119 6.38 8.88 15.89
C ARG A 119 5.68 9.80 16.87
N ALA A 120 4.35 9.92 16.80
CA ALA A 120 3.55 10.68 17.75
C ALA A 120 3.66 10.13 19.18
N GLU A 121 3.84 8.82 19.33
CA GLU A 121 4.12 8.15 20.61
C GLU A 121 5.57 8.32 21.10
N GLY A 122 6.46 8.93 20.31
CA GLY A 122 7.85 9.22 20.67
C GLY A 122 8.90 8.27 20.10
N TRP A 123 8.53 7.33 19.23
CA TRP A 123 9.47 6.44 18.53
C TRP A 123 10.11 7.16 17.34
N ARG A 124 11.10 8.00 17.61
CA ARG A 124 11.69 8.92 16.62
C ARG A 124 12.48 8.23 15.51
N GLU A 125 12.95 7.02 15.75
CA GLU A 125 13.65 6.18 14.78
C GLU A 125 12.71 5.47 13.81
N ALA A 126 11.39 5.48 14.06
CA ALA A 126 10.43 5.01 13.07
C ALA A 126 10.49 5.93 11.85
N GLY A 127 10.56 5.34 10.67
CA GLY A 127 10.56 6.07 9.42
C GLY A 127 10.03 5.21 8.27
N TYR A 128 9.84 5.83 7.12
CA TYR A 128 9.15 5.22 5.98
C TYR A 128 9.98 4.19 5.20
N GLY A 129 11.29 4.10 5.42
CA GLY A 129 12.18 3.19 4.66
C GLY A 129 11.70 1.73 4.59
N PRO A 130 11.31 1.09 5.71
CA PRO A 130 10.75 -0.27 5.69
C PRO A 130 9.43 -0.37 4.90
N CYS A 131 8.57 0.64 4.96
CA CYS A 131 7.32 0.67 4.19
C CYS A 131 7.60 0.73 2.68
N ASN A 132 8.57 1.55 2.26
CA ASN A 132 8.97 1.68 0.85
C ASN A 132 9.58 0.39 0.30
N ALA A 133 10.45 -0.24 1.11
CA ALA A 133 11.05 -1.53 0.74
C ALA A 133 9.97 -2.62 0.59
N ALA A 134 8.99 -2.67 1.49
CA ALA A 134 7.87 -3.61 1.39
C ALA A 134 6.99 -3.30 0.18
N PHE A 135 6.65 -2.04 -0.04
CA PHE A 135 5.81 -1.58 -1.15
C PHE A 135 6.36 -2.02 -2.51
N TYR A 136 7.64 -1.76 -2.78
CA TYR A 136 8.26 -2.19 -4.02
C TYR A 136 8.17 -3.72 -4.22
N GLN A 137 8.43 -4.51 -3.17
CA GLN A 137 8.32 -5.97 -3.25
C GLN A 137 6.87 -6.42 -3.51
N GLU A 138 5.89 -5.78 -2.89
CA GLU A 138 4.48 -6.09 -3.07
C GLU A 138 3.98 -5.76 -4.48
N LEU A 139 4.47 -4.69 -5.11
CA LEU A 139 4.25 -4.43 -6.54
C LEU A 139 4.80 -5.59 -7.39
N LEU A 140 6.01 -6.08 -7.10
CA LEU A 140 6.61 -7.20 -7.83
C LEU A 140 5.83 -8.51 -7.65
N VAL A 141 5.27 -8.75 -6.46
CA VAL A 141 4.38 -9.89 -6.21
C VAL A 141 3.17 -9.85 -7.15
N ASN A 142 2.52 -8.69 -7.28
CA ASN A 142 1.36 -8.57 -8.16
C ASN A 142 1.75 -8.62 -9.65
N CYS A 143 2.95 -8.16 -10.03
CA CYS A 143 3.49 -8.42 -11.37
C CYS A 143 3.64 -9.92 -11.65
N ARG A 144 4.14 -10.70 -10.69
CA ARG A 144 4.30 -12.15 -10.84
C ARG A 144 2.96 -12.88 -10.92
N ASN A 145 1.96 -12.43 -10.16
CA ASN A 145 0.61 -12.98 -10.24
C ASN A 145 -0.01 -12.75 -11.62
N ALA A 146 0.09 -11.52 -12.14
CA ALA A 146 -0.46 -11.15 -13.44
C ALA A 146 0.26 -11.79 -14.62
N TYR A 147 1.59 -11.92 -14.53
CA TYR A 147 2.46 -12.43 -15.58
C TYR A 147 3.32 -13.58 -15.04
N SER A 148 2.74 -14.79 -15.02
CA SER A 148 3.41 -15.97 -14.43
C SER A 148 4.61 -16.47 -15.22
N ASP A 149 4.68 -16.18 -16.52
CA ASP A 149 5.88 -16.42 -17.33
C ASP A 149 6.92 -15.31 -17.08
N ILE A 150 7.88 -15.63 -16.20
CA ILE A 150 8.96 -14.71 -15.81
C ILE A 150 9.91 -14.35 -16.97
N GLN A 151 9.92 -15.14 -18.05
CA GLN A 151 10.73 -14.88 -19.23
C GLN A 151 10.01 -13.98 -20.24
N SER A 152 8.73 -13.67 -20.01
CA SER A 152 7.95 -12.85 -20.90
C SER A 152 8.38 -11.37 -20.85
N ASN A 153 8.27 -10.69 -22.00
CA ASN A 153 8.46 -9.25 -22.06
C ASN A 153 7.45 -8.51 -21.17
N ALA A 154 6.23 -9.03 -21.02
CA ALA A 154 5.21 -8.44 -20.17
C ALA A 154 5.62 -8.43 -18.68
N PHE A 155 6.16 -9.55 -18.18
CA PHE A 155 6.71 -9.61 -16.83
C PHE A 155 7.83 -8.61 -16.60
N SER A 156 8.78 -8.53 -17.55
CA SER A 156 9.91 -7.60 -17.49
C SER A 156 9.47 -6.13 -17.52
N LEU A 157 8.47 -5.80 -18.35
CA LEU A 157 7.91 -4.44 -18.41
C LEU A 157 7.15 -4.09 -17.14
N CYS A 158 6.41 -5.03 -16.55
CA CYS A 158 5.73 -4.82 -15.28
C CYS A 158 6.71 -4.51 -14.15
N HIS A 159 7.84 -5.22 -14.06
CA HIS A 159 8.88 -4.94 -13.06
C HIS A 159 9.48 -3.53 -13.23
N ARG A 160 9.69 -3.09 -14.48
CA ARG A 160 10.16 -1.73 -14.76
C ARG A 160 9.12 -0.69 -14.35
N ALA A 161 7.86 -0.89 -14.68
CA ALA A 161 6.78 -0.01 -14.26
C ALA A 161 6.66 0.05 -12.73
N ALA A 162 6.69 -1.10 -12.04
CA ALA A 162 6.70 -1.17 -10.58
C ALA A 162 7.84 -0.36 -9.96
N SER A 163 9.05 -0.42 -10.54
CA SER A 163 10.18 0.40 -10.04
C SER A 163 9.95 1.90 -10.19
N VAL A 164 9.35 2.34 -11.31
CA VAL A 164 9.02 3.75 -11.54
C VAL A 164 7.88 4.18 -10.62
N TYR A 165 6.85 3.36 -10.45
CA TYR A 165 5.70 3.71 -9.62
C TYR A 165 6.07 3.77 -8.15
N ALA A 166 6.87 2.81 -7.66
CA ALA A 166 7.46 2.87 -6.33
C ALA A 166 8.19 4.19 -6.10
N TYR A 167 9.11 4.53 -7.01
CA TYR A 167 9.85 5.79 -6.92
C TYR A 167 8.93 7.02 -6.91
N MET A 168 7.93 7.08 -7.78
CA MET A 168 7.03 8.24 -7.88
C MET A 168 6.16 8.41 -6.64
N THR A 169 5.54 7.33 -6.14
CA THR A 169 4.75 7.38 -4.91
C THR A 169 5.63 7.77 -3.72
N GLU A 170 6.82 7.19 -3.57
CA GLU A 170 7.76 7.58 -2.52
C GLU A 170 8.17 9.06 -2.59
N ALA A 171 8.39 9.58 -3.81
CA ALA A 171 8.78 10.97 -4.03
C ALA A 171 7.72 11.97 -3.58
N THR A 172 6.43 11.60 -3.59
CA THR A 172 5.35 12.44 -3.05
C THR A 172 5.44 12.65 -1.53
N HIS A 173 6.30 11.88 -0.85
CA HIS A 173 6.46 11.91 0.61
C HIS A 173 7.82 12.41 1.07
N TRP A 174 8.67 12.86 0.16
CA TRP A 174 9.97 13.41 0.51
C TRP A 174 9.83 14.63 1.42
N GLY A 175 10.56 14.62 2.54
CA GLY A 175 10.50 15.66 3.57
C GLY A 175 9.37 15.50 4.60
N GLN A 176 8.51 14.48 4.46
CA GLN A 176 7.50 14.14 5.49
C GLN A 176 8.07 13.21 6.57
N ASN A 177 9.18 12.53 6.28
CA ASN A 177 9.90 11.66 7.20
C ASN A 177 11.07 12.38 7.86
#